data_AF-M8D8S4-F1
#
_entry.id   AF-M8D8S4-F1
#
_cell.length_a   1.000
_cell.length_b   1.000
_cell.length_c   1.000
_cell.angle_alpha   90.00
_cell.angle_beta   90.00
_cell.angle_gamma   90.00
#
_symmetry.space_group_name_H-M   'P 1'
#
loop_
_entity.id
_entity.type
_entity.pdbx_description
1 polymer ?
#
loop_
_entity_poly.entity_id
_entity_poly.type
_entity_poly.pdbx_seq_one_letter_code
_entity_poly.pdbx_strand_id
1 'polypeptide(L)' 'MDKKEKTIRIEGKDVALHPEHPVRFACMEHADTQIDEYVDEFEAAPDTYRAASIEDDKLDKRCRECGAPAEIALLREKGM' A
#
# COMPACT_ATOMS: atom_id res chain seq x y z
N MET A 1 18.79 8.24 13.04
CA MET A 1 17.38 7.83 13.21
C MET A 1 17.08 6.88 12.07
N ASP A 2 17.18 5.59 12.36
CA ASP A 2 17.04 4.48 11.43
C ASP A 2 15.61 4.46 10.88
N LYS A 3 15.35 5.24 9.82
CA LYS A 3 14.17 5.12 8.96
C LYS A 3 14.30 3.73 8.30
N LYS A 4 13.89 2.67 9.01
CA LYS A 4 13.93 1.29 8.53
C LYS A 4 13.22 1.26 7.18
N GLU A 5 14.03 1.09 6.14
CA GLU A 5 13.59 0.87 4.78
C GLU A 5 12.65 -0.34 4.81
N LYS A 6 11.34 -0.09 4.63
CA LYS A 6 10.35 -1.16 4.62
C LYS A 6 10.41 -1.78 3.23
N THR A 7 11.09 -2.89 3.09
CA THR A 7 11.02 -3.70 1.87
C THR A 7 9.88 -4.70 2.02
N ILE A 8 9.01 -4.79 1.02
CA ILE A 8 7.95 -5.82 0.97
C ILE A 8 8.14 -6.63 -0.30
N ARG A 9 7.71 -7.89 -0.25
CA ARG A 9 7.73 -8.74 -1.42
C ARG A 9 6.40 -8.72 -2.16
N ILE A 10 6.44 -8.38 -3.45
CA ILE A 10 5.28 -8.29 -4.32
C ILE A 10 5.55 -9.10 -5.57
N GLU A 11 4.76 -10.14 -5.85
CA GLU A 11 4.91 -11.02 -7.02
C GLU A 11 6.34 -11.56 -7.21
N GLY A 12 6.99 -11.97 -6.12
CA GLY A 12 8.34 -12.49 -6.13
C GLY A 12 9.45 -11.43 -6.15
N LYS A 13 9.10 -10.14 -6.28
CA LYS A 13 10.05 -9.02 -6.32
C LYS A 13 10.14 -8.32 -4.96
N ASP A 14 11.36 -8.00 -4.56
CA ASP A 14 11.62 -7.16 -3.39
C ASP A 14 11.44 -5.69 -3.77
N VAL A 15 10.37 -5.08 -3.24
CA VAL A 15 10.00 -3.70 -3.47
C VAL A 15 10.36 -2.86 -2.26
N ALA A 16 11.27 -1.91 -2.45
CA ALA A 16 11.65 -0.97 -1.40
C ALA A 16 10.58 0.11 -1.31
N LEU A 17 9.93 0.26 -0.16
CA LEU A 17 8.94 1.30 0.06
C LEU A 17 9.58 2.60 0.49
N HIS A 18 8.94 3.70 0.12
CA HIS A 18 9.32 5.01 0.61
C HIS A 18 9.02 5.11 2.12
N PRO A 19 9.99 5.47 2.98
CA PRO A 19 9.85 5.39 4.44
C PRO A 19 8.81 6.36 5.02
N GLU A 20 8.44 7.39 4.26
CA GLU A 20 7.44 8.41 4.63
C GLU A 20 6.03 8.07 4.16
N HIS A 21 5.90 7.01 3.35
CA HIS A 21 4.66 6.60 2.70
C HIS A 21 4.22 5.22 3.24
N PRO A 22 3.10 5.12 3.95
CA PRO A 22 2.62 3.85 4.48
C PRO A 22 2.01 2.97 3.38
N VAL A 23 2.01 1.65 3.60
CA VAL A 23 1.17 0.72 2.84
C VAL A 23 -0.26 0.83 3.37
N ARG A 24 -1.21 1.00 2.47
CA ARG A 24 -2.65 0.95 2.75
C ARG A 24 -3.31 -0.17 1.96
N PHE A 25 -4.45 -0.60 2.45
CA PHE A 25 -5.24 -1.67 1.87
C PHE A 25 -6.67 -1.17 1.69
N ALA A 26 -7.23 -1.42 0.51
CA ALA A 26 -8.56 -0.97 0.12
C ALA A 26 -9.32 -2.12 -0.56
N CYS A 27 -10.64 -2.16 -0.35
CA CYS A 27 -11.52 -2.97 -1.19
C CYS A 27 -11.75 -2.25 -2.54
N MET A 28 -12.29 -2.94 -3.55
CA MET A 28 -12.55 -2.30 -4.84
C MET A 28 -13.49 -1.09 -4.76
N GLU A 29 -14.43 -1.05 -3.81
CA GLU A 29 -15.36 0.08 -3.69
C GLU A 29 -14.72 1.35 -3.15
N HIS A 30 -13.75 1.23 -2.25
CA HIS A 30 -13.09 2.38 -1.60
C HIS A 30 -11.67 2.63 -2.14
N ALA A 31 -11.25 1.93 -3.19
CA ALA A 31 -9.91 2.05 -3.74
C ALA A 31 -9.62 3.46 -4.23
N ASP A 32 -10.48 4.03 -5.07
CA ASP A 32 -10.35 5.40 -5.57
C ASP A 32 -10.32 6.42 -4.42
N THR A 33 -11.26 6.33 -3.47
CA THR A 33 -11.28 7.20 -2.30
C THR A 33 -9.97 7.13 -1.51
N GLN A 34 -9.46 5.92 -1.27
CA GLN A 34 -8.20 5.73 -0.55
C GLN A 34 -7.00 6.26 -1.36
N ILE A 35 -7.04 6.23 -2.69
CA ILE A 35 -6.02 6.81 -3.57
C ILE A 35 -6.05 8.34 -3.47
N ASP A 36 -7.23 8.95 -3.58
CA ASP A 36 -7.41 10.40 -3.42
C ASP A 36 -6.92 10.88 -2.05
N GLU A 37 -7.30 10.19 -0.97
CA GLU A 37 -6.80 10.50 0.38
C GLU A 37 -5.29 10.33 0.50
N TYR A 38 -4.71 9.34 -0.17
CA TYR A 38 -3.26 9.16 -0.19
C TYR A 38 -2.56 10.32 -0.89
N VAL A 39 -3.11 10.76 -2.04
CA VAL A 39 -2.58 11.91 -2.78
C VAL A 39 -2.72 13.18 -1.97
N ASP A 40 -3.84 13.37 -1.27
CA ASP A 40 -4.06 14.53 -0.40
C ASP A 40 -3.10 14.54 0.80
N GLU A 41 -2.90 13.39 1.46
CA GLU A 41 -2.05 13.29 2.64
C GLU A 41 -0.55 13.35 2.34
N PHE A 42 -0.13 12.82 1.19
CA PHE A 42 1.29 12.66 0.86
C PHE A 42 1.74 13.46 -0.38
N GLU A 43 0.84 14.24 -0.97
CA GLU A 43 1.05 15.01 -2.21
C GLU A 43 1.58 14.14 -3.37
N ALA A 44 1.27 12.85 -3.34
CA ALA A 44 1.92 11.84 -4.16
C ALA A 44 0.95 10.69 -4.49
N ALA A 45 0.86 10.31 -5.77
CA ALA A 45 0.08 9.15 -6.19
C ALA A 45 0.68 7.83 -5.64
N PRO A 46 -0.10 6.96 -4.99
CA PRO A 46 0.34 5.62 -4.63
C PRO A 46 0.37 4.71 -5.85
N ASP A 47 1.28 3.74 -5.83
CA ASP A 47 1.24 2.58 -6.72
C ASP A 47 0.17 1.60 -6.25
N THR A 48 -0.63 1.12 -7.19
CA THR A 48 -1.74 0.19 -6.94
C THR A 48 -1.31 -1.22 -7.28
N TYR A 49 -1.31 -2.09 -6.28
CA TYR A 49 -0.99 -3.51 -6.41
C TYR A 49 -2.17 -4.36 -5.96
N ARG A 50 -2.25 -5.61 -6.42
CA ARG A 50 -3.24 -6.55 -5.84
C ARG A 50 -2.81 -6.93 -4.43
N ALA A 51 -3.73 -6.87 -3.47
CA ALA A 51 -3.45 -7.30 -2.09
C ALA A 51 -3.03 -8.79 -2.01
N ALA A 52 -3.54 -9.61 -2.93
CA ALA A 52 -3.14 -11.02 -3.09
C ALA A 52 -1.70 -11.19 -3.60
N SER A 53 -1.17 -10.21 -4.33
CA SER A 53 0.20 -10.23 -4.85
C SER A 53 1.25 -9.88 -3.79
N ILE A 54 0.83 -9.28 -2.67
CA ILE A 54 1.73 -8.99 -1.54
C ILE A 54 1.97 -10.27 -0.74
N GLU A 55 3.21 -10.72 -0.77
CA GLU A 55 3.70 -11.91 -0.07
C GLU A 55 4.13 -11.56 1.36
N ASP A 56 3.28 -10.83 2.09
CA ASP A 56 3.47 -10.51 3.50
C ASP A 56 2.18 -10.77 4.29
N ASP A 57 2.18 -11.85 5.06
CA ASP A 57 1.06 -12.30 5.89
C ASP A 57 0.92 -11.51 7.21
N LYS A 58 1.88 -10.64 7.54
CA LYS A 58 1.80 -9.81 8.76
C LYS A 58 0.99 -8.54 8.52
N LEU A 59 0.69 -8.22 7.28
CA LEU A 59 -0.09 -7.05 6.91
C LEU A 59 -1.58 -7.34 7.04
N ASP A 60 -2.30 -6.39 7.64
CA ASP A 60 -3.74 -6.46 7.77
C ASP A 60 -4.38 -6.11 6.41
N LYS A 61 -4.63 -7.14 5.60
CA LYS A 61 -5.21 -7.04 4.24
C LYS A 61 -6.72 -6.76 4.30
N ARG A 62 -7.13 -5.76 5.07
CA ARG A 62 -8.51 -5.30 5.17
C ARG A 62 -8.60 -3.84 4.76
N CYS A 63 -9.72 -3.50 4.15
CA CYS A 63 -10.06 -2.13 3.83
C CYS A 63 -10.16 -1.33 5.12
N ARG A 64 -9.46 -0.19 5.16
CA ARG A 64 -9.49 0.71 6.32
C ARG A 64 -10.88 1.32 6.55
N GLU A 65 -11.61 1.59 5.48
CA GLU A 65 -12.91 2.27 5.53
C GLU A 65 -14.03 1.36 6.03
N CYS A 66 -14.19 0.20 5.41
CA CYS A 66 -15.32 -0.69 5.70
C CYS A 66 -14.94 -1.99 6.41
N GLY A 67 -13.64 -2.28 6.57
CA GLY A 67 -13.17 -3.53 7.19
C GLY A 67 -13.32 -4.78 6.31
N ALA A 68 -13.84 -4.65 5.08
CA ALA A 68 -13.93 -5.73 4.11
C ALA A 68 -12.54 -6.26 3.72
N PRO A 69 -12.41 -7.50 3.20
CA PRO A 69 -11.14 -7.97 2.65
C PRO A 69 -10.63 -6.99 1.57
N ALA A 70 -9.37 -6.60 1.70
CA ALA A 70 -8.75 -5.73 0.72
C ALA A 70 -8.38 -6.51 -0.53
N GLU A 71 -8.65 -5.90 -1.68
CA GLU A 71 -8.30 -6.44 -2.99
C GLU A 71 -7.14 -5.66 -3.59
N ILE A 72 -6.98 -4.40 -3.18
CA ILE A 72 -5.97 -3.46 -3.66
C ILE A 72 -5.10 -3.01 -2.49
N ALA A 73 -3.81 -2.98 -2.73
CA ALA A 73 -2.82 -2.41 -1.85
C ALA A 73 -2.26 -1.14 -2.50
N LEU A 74 -2.26 -0.07 -1.72
CA LEU A 74 -1.74 1.24 -2.09
C LEU A 74 -0.42 1.44 -1.36
N LEU A 75 0.67 1.57 -2.10
CA LEU A 75 2.00 1.72 -1.54
C LEU A 75 2.83 2.57 -2.48
N ARG A 76 3.92 3.16 -1.99
CA ARG A 76 4.80 3.92 -2.87
C ARG A 76 6.20 3.34 -2.87
N GLU A 77 6.67 3.03 -4.07
CA GLU A 77 8.02 2.51 -4.28
C GLU A 77 9.06 3.63 -4.13
N LYS A 78 10.20 3.32 -3.49
CA LYS A 78 11.36 4.20 -3.41
C LYS A 78 12.09 4.15 -4.77
N GLY A 79 11.59 4.88 -5.76
CA GLY A 79 12.26 4.98 -7.06
C GLY A 79 11.43 5.48 -8.25
N MET A 80 10.12 5.69 -8.11
CA MET A 80 9.25 6.21 -9.19
C MET A 80 8.79 7.66 -8.96
#